data_AF-A0A7C3SGY6-F1
#
_entry.id   AF-A0A7C3SGY6-F1
#
_cell.length_a   1.000
_cell.length_b   1.000
_cell.length_c   1.000
_cell.angle_alpha   90.00
_cell.angle_beta   90.00
_cell.angle_gamma   90.00
#
_symmetry.space_group_name_H-M   'P 1'
#
loop_
_entity.id
_entity.type
_entity.pdbx_description
1 polymer ?
#
loop_
_entity_poly.entity_id
_entity_poly.type
_entity_poly.pdbx_seq_one_letter_code
_entity_poly.pdbx_strand_id
1 'polypeptide(L)'
;MKRNGWMVWALVGAMGVAGAGGCAHCQGWFCKDPVRVARPTHEQRLGPPYDRPFPLGQVTDAHWETQQTNAEAADFILYDHEFIGNTAQLTPKGQKHLVQIALRLEHVPFPIVVEQSPDGKYPQLDAQRRQAVIDYLVALGYEKQRIENRVVVAPAFAEGLSAVEGEAAYYSTFYGQFYGGTGRRYGGTGGFWR
;
A
#
# COMPACT_ATOMS: atom_id res chain seq x y z
N MET A 1 -53.41 -30.09 -29.69
CA MET A 1 -53.57 -31.49 -29.21
C MET A 1 -52.28 -31.83 -28.45
N LYS A 2 -52.28 -32.18 -27.14
CA LYS A 2 -52.55 -33.53 -26.56
C LYS A 2 -51.67 -34.60 -27.26
N ARG A 3 -50.81 -35.41 -26.61
CA ARG A 3 -50.80 -36.09 -25.28
C ARG A 3 -49.32 -36.22 -24.79
N ASN A 4 -48.96 -36.17 -23.49
CA ASN A 4 -49.01 -37.20 -22.41
C ASN A 4 -48.32 -38.55 -22.79
N GLY A 5 -47.51 -39.23 -21.98
CA GLY A 5 -47.02 -39.03 -20.59
C GLY A 5 -46.55 -40.37 -19.94
N TRP A 6 -46.22 -40.36 -18.63
CA TRP A 6 -46.04 -41.54 -17.72
C TRP A 6 -44.69 -42.31 -17.91
N MET A 7 -44.08 -43.05 -16.95
CA MET A 7 -44.48 -43.60 -15.64
C MET A 7 -43.21 -43.79 -14.76
N VAL A 8 -43.11 -43.29 -13.52
CA VAL A 8 -43.19 -44.04 -12.24
C VAL A 8 -42.78 -45.52 -12.28
N TRP A 9 -41.78 -45.93 -11.47
CA TRP A 9 -41.70 -47.24 -10.82
C TRP A 9 -40.96 -47.16 -9.46
N ALA A 10 -41.32 -48.06 -8.55
CA ALA A 10 -40.65 -48.35 -7.28
C ALA A 10 -40.32 -49.87 -7.25
N LEU A 11 -40.13 -50.62 -6.16
CA LEU A 11 -40.18 -50.45 -4.70
C LEU A 11 -39.34 -51.63 -4.13
N VAL A 12 -39.19 -51.73 -2.80
CA VAL A 12 -38.64 -52.90 -2.06
C VAL A 12 -37.10 -53.05 -2.17
N GLY A 13 -36.34 -53.37 -1.12
CA GLY A 13 -36.66 -53.60 0.30
C GLY A 13 -35.97 -54.85 0.86
N ALA A 14 -35.36 -54.78 2.05
CA ALA A 14 -34.86 -55.95 2.78
C ALA A 14 -34.87 -55.68 4.30
N MET A 15 -35.57 -56.54 5.05
CA MET A 15 -35.59 -56.54 6.52
C MET A 15 -34.45 -57.40 7.07
N GLY A 16 -33.94 -57.05 8.26
CA GLY A 16 -33.03 -57.89 9.06
C GLY A 16 -33.30 -57.64 10.54
N VAL A 17 -33.68 -58.69 11.28
CA VAL A 17 -34.19 -58.63 12.66
C VAL A 17 -33.19 -59.30 13.62
N ALA A 18 -33.28 -58.92 14.91
CA ALA A 18 -32.87 -59.64 16.12
C ALA A 18 -31.64 -59.08 16.88
N GLY A 19 -31.81 -58.93 18.20
CA GLY A 19 -30.78 -58.41 19.10
C GLY A 19 -31.34 -57.90 20.44
N ALA A 20 -32.14 -58.70 21.14
CA ALA A 20 -32.62 -58.37 22.48
C ALA A 20 -31.63 -58.84 23.55
N GLY A 21 -31.33 -58.00 24.54
CA GLY A 21 -30.63 -58.40 25.77
C GLY A 21 -29.68 -57.34 26.34
N GLY A 22 -29.89 -56.96 27.61
CA GLY A 22 -28.92 -56.17 28.38
C GLY A 22 -29.50 -54.89 29.00
N CYS A 23 -30.32 -55.03 30.05
CA CYS A 23 -30.69 -53.91 30.90
C CYS A 23 -29.51 -53.44 31.77
N ALA A 24 -29.68 -52.22 32.28
CA ALA A 24 -28.87 -51.50 33.25
C ALA A 24 -28.00 -52.28 34.26
N HIS A 25 -26.96 -51.57 34.70
CA HIS A 25 -26.26 -51.70 35.98
C HIS A 25 -25.10 -52.72 36.08
N CYS A 26 -23.90 -52.24 35.77
CA CYS A 26 -22.68 -52.61 36.50
C CYS A 26 -21.73 -51.41 36.53
N GLN A 27 -21.54 -50.80 37.70
CA GLN A 27 -20.56 -49.72 37.90
C GLN A 27 -19.14 -50.32 37.88
N GLY A 28 -18.31 -49.91 36.92
CA GLY A 28 -16.92 -50.31 36.81
C GLY A 28 -16.02 -49.11 36.57
N TRP A 29 -15.45 -48.55 37.63
CA TRP A 29 -14.54 -47.37 37.63
C TRP A 29 -13.17 -47.60 36.94
N PHE A 30 -13.05 -48.61 36.08
CA PHE A 30 -11.76 -49.14 35.60
C PHE A 30 -11.65 -49.39 34.09
N CYS A 31 -12.57 -48.90 33.26
CA CYS A 31 -12.31 -48.70 31.82
C CYS A 31 -11.62 -47.35 31.57
N LYS A 32 -10.45 -47.14 32.17
CA LYS A 32 -9.53 -46.07 31.79
C LYS A 32 -8.71 -46.53 30.59
N ASP A 33 -9.36 -46.66 29.44
CA ASP A 33 -8.67 -46.40 28.19
C ASP A 33 -8.49 -44.88 28.12
N PRO A 34 -7.26 -44.34 28.23
CA PRO A 34 -7.03 -42.97 27.82
C PRO A 34 -7.15 -42.97 26.30
N VAL A 35 -8.36 -42.77 25.79
CA VAL A 35 -8.54 -42.13 24.49
C VAL A 35 -7.74 -40.85 24.58
N ARG A 36 -6.52 -40.89 24.03
CA ARG A 36 -5.68 -39.72 23.85
C ARG A 36 -6.43 -38.88 22.84
N VAL A 37 -7.34 -38.04 23.32
CA VAL A 37 -7.99 -37.01 22.52
C VAL A 37 -6.83 -36.16 22.03
N ALA A 38 -6.40 -36.43 20.80
CA ALA A 38 -5.28 -35.73 20.19
C ALA A 38 -5.62 -34.25 20.29
N ARG A 39 -4.74 -33.46 20.92
CA ARG A 39 -4.97 -32.01 20.95
C ARG A 39 -5.14 -31.58 19.50
N PRO A 40 -6.26 -30.93 19.13
CA PRO A 40 -6.44 -30.50 17.76
C PRO A 40 -5.24 -29.65 17.37
N THR A 41 -4.71 -29.88 16.17
CA THR A 41 -3.54 -29.15 15.67
C THR A 41 -3.85 -27.65 15.65
N HIS A 42 -2.81 -26.83 15.55
CA HIS A 42 -2.99 -25.38 15.53
C HIS A 42 -3.95 -24.96 14.39
N GLU A 43 -3.83 -25.57 13.20
CA GLU A 43 -4.81 -25.35 12.12
C GLU A 43 -6.24 -25.80 12.45
N GLN A 44 -6.44 -26.89 13.20
CA GLN A 44 -7.78 -27.36 13.56
C GLN A 44 -8.48 -26.45 14.57
N ARG A 45 -7.73 -25.64 15.33
CA ARG A 45 -8.28 -24.62 16.25
C ARG A 45 -8.58 -23.28 15.58
N LEU A 46 -7.85 -22.96 14.51
CA LEU A 46 -7.90 -21.65 13.83
C LEU A 46 -8.95 -21.55 12.72
N GLY A 47 -9.86 -22.53 12.61
CA GLY A 47 -10.87 -22.54 11.56
C GLY A 47 -10.29 -22.62 10.13
N PRO A 48 -11.13 -22.35 9.11
CA PRO A 48 -10.71 -22.37 7.71
C PRO A 48 -9.59 -21.36 7.42
N PRO A 49 -8.67 -21.60 6.46
CA PRO A 49 -7.52 -20.71 6.22
C PRO A 49 -7.88 -19.25 5.89
N TYR A 50 -9.06 -19.01 5.30
CA TYR A 50 -9.54 -17.68 4.92
C TYR A 50 -10.13 -16.87 6.09
N ASP A 51 -10.40 -17.51 7.24
CA ASP A 51 -11.01 -16.89 8.43
C ASP A 51 -9.95 -16.54 9.49
N ARG A 52 -8.68 -16.73 9.14
CA ARG A 52 -7.52 -16.45 10.00
C ARG A 52 -7.03 -15.03 9.72
N PRO A 53 -6.74 -14.22 10.76
CA PRO A 53 -6.07 -12.94 10.54
C PRO A 53 -4.71 -13.19 9.88
N PHE A 54 -4.37 -12.35 8.89
CA PHE A 54 -3.08 -12.42 8.21
C PHE A 54 -1.92 -12.38 9.23
N PRO A 55 -0.84 -13.14 9.02
CA PRO A 55 0.33 -13.07 9.91
C PRO A 55 0.86 -11.63 9.90
N LEU A 56 1.06 -11.06 11.10
CA LEU A 56 1.31 -9.62 11.25
C LEU A 56 2.48 -9.10 10.39
N GLY A 57 3.53 -9.91 10.22
CA GLY A 57 4.66 -9.62 9.34
C GLY A 57 4.25 -9.38 7.88
N GLN A 58 3.38 -10.21 7.30
CA GLN A 58 2.93 -10.05 5.92
C GLN A 58 2.19 -8.73 5.68
N VAL A 59 1.50 -8.19 6.70
CA VAL A 59 0.82 -6.89 6.61
C VAL A 59 1.81 -5.74 6.78
N THR A 60 2.82 -5.86 7.65
CA THR A 60 3.86 -4.84 7.79
C THR A 60 4.78 -4.78 6.58
N ASP A 61 5.20 -5.92 6.06
CA ASP A 61 6.18 -6.01 4.98
C ASP A 61 5.61 -5.40 3.69
N ALA A 62 4.36 -5.74 3.33
CA ALA A 62 3.65 -5.12 2.21
C ALA A 62 3.49 -3.59 2.36
N HIS A 63 3.35 -3.09 3.59
CA HIS A 63 3.29 -1.66 3.86
C HIS A 63 4.66 -0.97 3.65
N TRP A 64 5.76 -1.59 4.12
CA TRP A 64 7.11 -1.10 3.88
C TRP A 64 7.52 -1.15 2.41
N GLU A 65 7.19 -2.23 1.69
CA GLU A 65 7.40 -2.37 0.25
C GLU A 65 6.64 -1.28 -0.54
N THR A 66 5.39 -1.00 -0.15
CA THR A 66 4.59 0.07 -0.76
C THR A 66 5.21 1.46 -0.50
N GLN A 67 5.69 1.73 0.72
CA GLN A 67 6.40 2.97 1.03
C GLN A 67 7.69 3.12 0.22
N GLN A 68 8.49 2.06 0.10
CA GLN A 68 9.73 2.06 -0.69
C GLN A 68 9.45 2.31 -2.16
N THR A 69 8.45 1.63 -2.74
CA THR A 69 8.03 1.82 -4.14
C THR A 69 7.54 3.24 -4.40
N ASN A 70 6.76 3.81 -3.48
CA ASN A 70 6.28 5.18 -3.60
C ASN A 70 7.40 6.22 -3.44
N ALA A 71 8.37 5.98 -2.56
CA ALA A 71 9.54 6.83 -2.41
C ALA A 71 10.42 6.80 -3.66
N GLU A 72 10.65 5.63 -4.26
CA GLU A 72 11.37 5.51 -5.53
C GLU A 72 10.62 6.19 -6.69
N ALA A 73 9.29 6.12 -6.72
CA ALA A 73 8.48 6.84 -7.71
C ALA A 73 8.54 8.38 -7.54
N ALA A 74 8.71 8.88 -6.31
CA ALA A 74 8.83 10.31 -6.04
C ALA A 74 10.12 10.92 -6.60
N ASP A 75 11.21 10.14 -6.72
CA ASP A 75 12.46 10.55 -7.38
C ASP A 75 12.30 10.81 -8.89
N PHE A 76 11.15 10.49 -9.51
CA PHE A 76 10.85 10.77 -10.93
C PHE A 76 9.99 12.03 -11.13
N ILE A 77 9.78 12.83 -10.08
CA ILE A 77 9.03 14.10 -10.12
C ILE A 77 10.01 15.28 -10.26
N LEU A 78 9.88 16.06 -11.34
CA LEU A 78 10.57 17.34 -11.53
C LEU A 78 9.70 18.47 -11.00
N TYR A 79 10.21 19.18 -9.99
CA TYR A 79 9.51 20.27 -9.31
C TYR A 79 9.73 21.63 -9.98
N ASP A 80 8.85 22.61 -9.71
CA ASP A 80 8.91 23.99 -10.23
C ASP A 80 10.26 24.66 -9.94
N HIS A 81 10.84 24.44 -8.75
CA HIS A 81 12.14 25.00 -8.34
C HIS A 81 13.34 24.46 -9.14
N GLU A 82 13.14 23.44 -9.97
CA GLU A 82 14.18 22.90 -10.85
C GLU A 82 14.27 23.64 -12.20
N PHE A 83 13.28 24.47 -12.49
CA PHE A 83 13.24 25.37 -13.64
C PHE A 83 13.64 26.80 -13.25
N ILE A 84 14.12 27.57 -14.23
CA ILE A 84 14.56 28.96 -14.01
C ILE A 84 13.32 29.87 -14.03
N GLY A 85 12.64 29.97 -12.87
CA GLY A 85 11.43 30.78 -12.68
C GLY A 85 10.34 30.46 -13.71
N ASN A 86 9.71 31.49 -14.27
CA ASN A 86 8.62 31.37 -15.25
C ASN A 86 9.11 30.96 -16.67
N THR A 87 10.17 30.17 -16.78
CA THR A 87 10.70 29.67 -18.06
C THR A 87 10.71 28.15 -18.12
N ALA A 88 10.86 27.61 -19.32
CA ALA A 88 11.05 26.18 -19.56
C ALA A 88 12.51 25.71 -19.43
N GLN A 89 13.44 26.60 -19.07
CA GLN A 89 14.87 26.26 -18.96
C GLN A 89 15.17 25.58 -17.63
N LEU A 90 15.89 24.45 -17.69
CA LEU A 90 16.31 23.68 -16.52
C LEU A 90 17.51 24.33 -15.82
N THR A 91 17.45 24.43 -14.50
CA THR A 91 18.59 24.81 -13.65
C THR A 91 19.70 23.75 -13.70
N PRO A 92 20.95 24.08 -13.32
CA PRO A 92 22.02 23.10 -13.17
C PRO A 92 21.72 22.00 -12.14
N LYS A 93 20.79 22.22 -11.21
CA LYS A 93 20.27 21.18 -10.30
C LYS A 93 19.33 20.24 -11.07
N GLY A 94 18.31 20.77 -11.73
CA GLY A 94 17.34 20.00 -12.52
C GLY A 94 18.00 19.17 -13.64
N GLN A 95 19.05 19.70 -14.28
CA GLN A 95 19.85 18.93 -15.25
C GLN A 95 20.52 17.70 -14.61
N LYS A 96 21.15 17.86 -13.43
CA LYS A 96 21.76 16.73 -12.70
C LYS A 96 20.70 15.72 -12.24
N HIS A 97 19.55 16.20 -11.79
CA HIS A 97 18.43 15.35 -11.40
C HIS A 97 17.91 14.53 -12.59
N LEU A 98 17.74 15.16 -13.76
CA LEU A 98 17.39 14.46 -15.00
C LEU A 98 18.43 13.41 -15.43
N VAL A 99 19.72 13.66 -15.23
CA VAL A 99 20.76 12.63 -15.48
C VAL A 99 20.61 11.45 -14.50
N GLN A 100 20.29 11.70 -13.23
CA GLN A 100 20.03 10.63 -12.25
C GLN A 100 18.78 9.80 -12.62
N ILE A 101 17.70 10.46 -13.05
CA ILE A 101 16.50 9.82 -13.59
C ILE A 101 16.85 8.98 -14.82
N ALA A 102 17.60 9.54 -15.79
CA ALA A 102 17.98 8.87 -17.03
C ALA A 102 18.70 7.53 -16.77
N LEU A 103 19.68 7.52 -15.85
CA LEU A 103 20.40 6.31 -15.44
C LEU A 103 19.48 5.21 -14.84
N ARG A 104 18.30 5.56 -14.33
CA ARG A 104 17.33 4.62 -13.75
C ARG A 104 16.19 4.22 -14.71
N LEU A 105 15.94 4.98 -15.79
CA LEU A 105 14.83 4.76 -16.74
C LEU A 105 14.79 3.38 -17.40
N GLU A 106 15.93 2.68 -17.47
CA GLU A 106 16.03 1.35 -18.05
C GLU A 106 15.63 0.24 -17.08
N HIS A 107 15.83 0.46 -15.78
CA HIS A 107 15.52 -0.52 -14.74
C HIS A 107 14.11 -0.34 -14.16
N VAL A 108 13.59 0.88 -14.21
CA VAL A 108 12.38 1.28 -13.49
C VAL A 108 11.24 1.64 -14.46
N PRO A 109 10.00 1.15 -14.24
CA PRO A 109 8.87 1.38 -15.14
C PRO A 109 8.11 2.69 -14.90
N PHE A 110 8.53 3.54 -13.96
CA PHE A 110 7.81 4.75 -13.57
C PHE A 110 7.77 5.82 -14.70
N PRO A 111 6.68 6.60 -14.79
CA PRO A 111 6.63 7.79 -15.64
C PRO A 111 7.48 8.92 -15.04
N ILE A 112 7.95 9.82 -15.90
CA ILE A 112 8.55 11.08 -15.45
C ILE A 112 7.42 12.09 -15.31
N VAL A 113 7.26 12.66 -14.12
CA VAL A 113 6.25 13.69 -13.87
C VAL A 113 6.92 15.06 -13.89
N VAL A 114 6.39 15.97 -14.70
CA VAL A 114 6.70 17.40 -14.59
C VAL A 114 5.59 18.02 -13.75
N GLU A 115 5.95 18.64 -12.63
CA GLU A 115 5.04 19.35 -11.76
C GLU A 115 4.31 20.45 -12.55
N GLN A 116 2.98 20.40 -12.49
CA GLN A 116 2.11 21.41 -13.08
C GLN A 116 2.21 22.71 -12.28
N SER A 117 2.17 23.86 -12.96
CA SER A 117 2.01 25.16 -12.29
C SER A 117 0.82 25.17 -11.32
N PRO A 118 0.88 25.89 -10.18
CA PRO A 118 -0.21 25.92 -9.19
C PRO A 118 -1.56 26.26 -9.83
N ASP A 119 -2.60 25.50 -9.46
CA ASP A 119 -3.95 25.55 -10.03
C ASP A 119 -4.03 25.40 -11.57
N GLY A 120 -2.97 24.88 -12.21
CA GLY A 120 -2.86 24.81 -13.67
C GLY A 120 -2.84 26.18 -14.35
N LYS A 121 -2.38 27.22 -13.66
CA LYS A 121 -2.46 28.63 -14.08
C LYS A 121 -1.74 28.94 -15.39
N TYR A 122 -0.69 28.19 -15.74
CA TYR A 122 0.15 28.43 -16.92
C TYR A 122 0.36 27.16 -17.76
N PRO A 123 -0.71 26.57 -18.35
CA PRO A 123 -0.62 25.27 -19.03
C PRO A 123 0.28 25.29 -20.27
N GLN A 124 0.48 26.46 -20.88
CA GLN A 124 1.45 26.64 -21.97
C GLN A 124 2.90 26.56 -21.49
N LEU A 125 3.21 27.07 -20.30
CA LEU A 125 4.53 26.96 -19.68
C LEU A 125 4.82 25.50 -19.29
N ASP A 126 3.83 24.83 -18.72
CA ASP A 126 3.96 23.42 -18.31
C ASP A 126 4.18 22.50 -19.53
N ALA A 127 3.48 22.76 -20.64
CA ALA A 127 3.72 22.08 -21.91
C ALA A 127 5.13 22.35 -22.48
N GLN A 128 5.64 23.58 -22.38
CA GLN A 128 7.01 23.93 -22.79
C GLN A 128 8.06 23.28 -21.89
N ARG A 129 7.83 23.21 -20.57
CA ARG A 129 8.69 22.49 -19.61
C ARG A 129 8.76 21.00 -19.93
N ARG A 130 7.61 20.36 -20.19
CA ARG A 130 7.56 18.98 -20.72
C ARG A 130 8.38 18.82 -22.00
N GLN A 131 8.26 19.74 -22.96
CA GLN A 131 9.05 19.66 -24.19
C GLN A 131 10.55 19.79 -23.93
N ALA A 132 10.98 20.73 -23.09
CA ALA A 132 12.40 20.91 -22.74
C ALA A 132 13.00 19.67 -22.05
N VAL A 133 12.22 18.98 -21.21
CA VAL A 133 12.60 17.69 -20.59
C VAL A 133 12.76 16.59 -21.65
N ILE A 134 11.80 16.47 -22.58
CA ILE A 134 11.87 15.51 -23.69
C ILE A 134 13.12 15.79 -24.55
N ASP A 135 13.33 17.04 -24.95
CA ASP A 135 14.45 17.44 -25.81
C ASP A 135 15.82 17.18 -25.12
N TYR A 136 15.92 17.39 -23.80
CA TYR A 136 17.12 17.06 -23.03
C TYR A 136 17.39 15.56 -22.98
N LEU A 137 16.37 14.73 -22.75
CA LEU A 137 16.51 13.27 -22.75
C LEU A 137 16.82 12.71 -24.15
N VAL A 138 16.27 13.30 -25.21
CA VAL A 138 16.63 12.97 -26.60
C VAL A 138 18.09 13.36 -26.90
N ALA A 139 18.57 14.50 -26.37
CA ALA A 139 19.97 14.90 -26.49
C ALA A 139 20.95 13.97 -25.74
N LEU A 140 20.48 13.26 -24.70
CA LEU A 140 21.23 12.18 -24.03
C LEU A 140 21.20 10.84 -24.81
N GLY A 141 20.45 10.75 -25.91
CA GLY A 141 20.41 9.57 -26.80
C GLY A 141 19.17 8.68 -26.67
N TYR A 142 18.17 9.05 -25.86
CA TYR A 142 16.93 8.27 -25.76
C TYR A 142 15.99 8.51 -26.95
N GLU A 143 15.30 7.46 -27.40
CA GLU A 143 14.30 7.55 -28.47
C GLU A 143 13.11 8.44 -28.08
N LYS A 144 12.86 9.48 -28.88
CA LYS A 144 11.82 10.49 -28.62
C LYS A 144 10.45 9.86 -28.34
N GLN A 145 10.04 8.86 -29.12
CA GLN A 145 8.74 8.18 -29.00
C GLN A 145 8.59 7.43 -27.67
N ARG A 146 9.67 6.85 -27.13
CA ARG A 146 9.66 6.18 -25.81
C ARG A 146 9.52 7.19 -24.68
N ILE A 147 10.18 8.34 -24.80
CA ILE A 147 10.18 9.40 -23.78
C ILE A 147 8.88 10.19 -23.78
N GLU A 148 8.33 10.57 -24.94
CA GLU A 148 7.06 11.31 -25.06
C GLU A 148 5.89 10.60 -24.35
N ASN A 149 5.84 9.27 -24.44
CA ASN A 149 4.84 8.44 -23.78
C ASN A 149 5.09 8.22 -22.27
N ARG A 150 6.29 8.54 -21.77
CA ARG A 150 6.65 8.43 -20.34
C ARG A 150 6.64 9.76 -19.59
N VAL A 151 6.89 10.89 -20.26
CA VAL A 151 6.88 12.23 -19.65
C VAL A 151 5.45 12.77 -19.64
N VAL A 152 4.89 13.00 -18.45
CA VAL A 152 3.55 13.54 -18.23
C VAL A 152 3.60 14.84 -17.41
N VAL A 153 2.62 15.72 -17.60
CA VAL A 153 2.40 16.87 -16.70
C VAL A 153 1.30 16.48 -15.72
N ALA A 154 1.55 16.63 -14.42
CA ALA A 154 0.57 16.38 -13.36
C ALA A 154 0.92 17.21 -12.11
N PRO A 155 -0.05 17.44 -11.20
CA PRO A 155 0.29 17.87 -9.84
C PRO A 155 1.21 16.84 -9.16
N ALA A 156 2.11 17.29 -8.30
CA ALA A 156 3.03 16.40 -7.58
C ALA A 156 2.27 15.51 -6.58
N PHE A 157 2.56 14.21 -6.57
CA PHE A 157 1.91 13.26 -5.64
C PHE A 157 2.27 13.51 -4.17
N ALA A 158 3.48 14.00 -3.94
CA ALA A 158 3.92 14.58 -2.68
C ALA A 158 4.23 16.04 -2.96
N GLU A 159 3.25 16.92 -2.77
CA GLU A 159 3.46 18.36 -2.77
C GLU A 159 4.54 18.66 -1.73
N GLY A 160 5.67 19.21 -2.17
CA GLY A 160 6.60 19.83 -1.23
C GLY A 160 5.89 20.99 -0.55
N LEU A 161 6.11 21.17 0.76
CA LEU A 161 5.56 22.32 1.50
C LEU A 161 5.79 23.59 0.68
N SER A 162 4.70 24.23 0.22
CA SER A 162 4.81 25.46 -0.57
C SER A 162 5.61 26.49 0.22
N ALA A 163 6.30 27.43 -0.42
CA ALA A 163 7.20 28.35 0.31
C ALA A 163 6.52 29.07 1.49
N VAL A 164 5.21 29.33 1.39
CA VAL A 164 4.37 29.93 2.44
C VAL A 164 4.07 28.93 3.58
N GLU A 165 3.74 27.68 3.26
CA GLU A 165 3.49 26.64 4.26
C GLU A 165 4.77 26.14 4.92
N GLY A 166 5.88 26.12 4.19
CA GLY A 166 7.23 25.86 4.70
C GLY A 166 7.71 26.96 5.64
N GLU A 167 7.44 28.23 5.33
CA GLU A 167 7.68 29.35 6.23
C GLU A 167 6.79 29.25 7.49
N ALA A 168 5.49 28.94 7.34
CA ALA A 168 4.58 28.73 8.46
C ALA A 168 4.97 27.52 9.33
N ALA A 169 5.46 26.42 8.73
CA ALA A 169 5.96 25.24 9.43
C ALA A 169 7.30 25.51 10.15
N TYR A 170 8.19 26.29 9.52
CA TYR A 170 9.42 26.75 10.15
C TYR A 170 9.13 27.61 11.37
N TYR A 171 8.26 28.64 11.23
CA TYR A 171 7.89 29.48 12.36
C TYR A 171 7.07 28.74 13.42
N SER A 172 6.17 27.81 13.08
CA SER A 172 5.44 27.03 14.10
C SER A 172 6.38 26.14 14.92
N THR A 173 7.39 25.55 14.28
CA THR A 173 8.44 24.76 14.95
C THR A 173 9.33 25.64 15.84
N PHE A 174 9.66 26.86 15.40
CA PHE A 174 10.54 27.77 16.15
C PHE A 174 9.81 28.52 17.28
N TYR A 175 8.62 29.06 17.03
CA TYR A 175 7.82 29.79 18.03
C TYR A 175 7.15 28.85 19.04
N GLY A 176 6.72 27.65 18.63
CA GLY A 176 6.09 26.67 19.52
C GLY A 176 7.02 26.16 20.64
N GLN A 177 8.35 26.27 20.44
CA GLN A 177 9.34 25.75 21.38
C GLN A 177 10.16 26.84 22.12
N PHE A 178 10.04 28.12 21.74
CA PHE A 178 10.75 29.24 22.39
C PHE A 178 9.87 30.27 23.10
N TYR A 179 8.54 30.24 22.94
CA TYR A 179 7.60 31.05 23.75
C TYR A 179 6.89 30.22 24.85
N GLY A 180 7.65 29.34 25.49
CA GLY A 180 7.25 28.56 26.67
C GLY A 180 8.36 28.53 27.71
N GLY A 181 8.51 29.64 28.46
CA GLY A 181 9.69 29.90 29.29
C GLY A 181 10.02 28.82 30.33
N THR A 182 11.30 28.43 30.36
CA THR A 182 12.09 28.26 31.59
C THR A 182 11.43 27.52 32.76
N GLY A 183 11.10 26.23 32.62
CA GLY A 183 10.69 25.46 33.80
C GLY A 183 10.04 24.08 33.60
N ARG A 184 10.63 23.16 32.81
CA ARG A 184 10.21 21.74 32.80
C ARG A 184 11.26 20.76 32.23
N ARG A 185 12.39 20.64 32.92
CA ARG A 185 13.17 19.38 32.96
C ARG A 185 13.46 19.04 34.42
N TYR A 186 13.46 17.73 34.71
CA TYR A 186 13.60 17.10 36.04
C TYR A 186 12.41 17.27 36.99
N GLY A 187 11.72 16.16 37.25
CA GLY A 187 10.57 16.07 38.14
C GLY A 187 9.68 14.88 37.79
N GLY A 188 10.06 13.68 38.24
CA GLY A 188 9.25 12.49 38.05
C GLY A 188 8.06 12.45 39.02
N THR A 189 6.85 12.50 38.50
CA THR A 189 5.58 12.13 39.16
C THR A 189 4.74 11.48 38.08
N GLY A 190 4.40 10.20 38.16
CA GLY A 190 3.61 9.63 39.25
C GLY A 190 2.17 9.60 38.75
N GLY A 191 1.69 8.43 38.32
CA GLY A 191 0.45 8.32 37.56
C GLY A 191 -0.80 8.68 38.37
N PHE A 192 -1.81 9.24 37.69
CA PHE A 192 -3.13 9.46 38.26
C PHE A 192 -4.21 9.24 37.20
N TRP A 193 -4.74 8.01 37.16
CA TRP A 193 -5.99 7.72 36.45
C TRP A 193 -7.16 8.15 37.32
N ARG A 194 -8.16 8.79 36.73
CA ARG A 194 -9.47 9.06 37.32
C ARG A 194 -10.55 9.03 36.24
#